data_AF-A0A9N9BW13-F1
#
_entry.id   AF-A0A9N9BW13-F1
#
_cell.length_a   1.000
_cell.length_b   1.000
_cell.length_c   1.000
_cell.angle_alpha   90.00
_cell.angle_beta   90.00
_cell.angle_gamma   90.00
#
_symmetry.space_group_name_H-M   'P 1'
#
loop_
_entity.id
_entity.type
_entity.pdbx_description
1 polymer ?
#
loop_
_entity_poly.entity_id
_entity_poly.type
_entity_poly.pdbx_seq_one_letter_code
_entity_poly.pdbx_strand_id
1 'polypeptide(L)'
;FVNSVDGKRFETINPSTGEVITSVAEASEKDVDIAVEAAAKAFNEEWIHVDGKERGRLLNKLADLMERDIDDLAALESLDNGKAFTAARSGDLPASISTSEFTPLTALKVGALIKEAGFPKGVVNILSGFGPTAGAAVANHMKIDKVAFTGRSILKASAETNLKKVSLELGGKSPNIIFADSDLEEAVKWAYQGIFFNQGQCCSAGSRVYVEDSIYDKFLEKFKAHAQSIKVGDPFHKDTYQGPQISQRQFDR
;
A
#
# COMPACT_ATOMS: atom_id res chain seq x y z
N PHE A 1 6.78 1.26 -20.25
CA PHE A 1 5.54 0.48 -20.35
C PHE A 1 5.67 -0.49 -21.49
N VAL A 2 5.47 -1.77 -21.21
CA VAL A 2 5.51 -2.90 -22.15
C VAL A 2 4.38 -3.87 -21.77
N ASN A 3 3.94 -4.72 -22.70
CA ASN A 3 3.05 -5.82 -22.37
C ASN A 3 3.83 -6.93 -21.65
N SER A 4 3.12 -7.83 -20.95
CA SER A 4 3.71 -9.08 -20.45
C SER A 4 4.26 -9.89 -21.63
N VAL A 5 5.40 -10.57 -21.39
CA VAL A 5 5.99 -11.54 -22.33
C VAL A 5 4.98 -12.60 -22.76
N ASP A 6 4.12 -13.06 -21.85
CA ASP A 6 3.14 -14.10 -22.15
C ASP A 6 1.82 -13.52 -22.71
N GLY A 7 1.74 -12.19 -22.90
CA GLY A 7 0.56 -11.49 -23.42
C GLY A 7 -0.64 -11.47 -22.48
N LYS A 8 -0.49 -12.01 -21.26
CA LYS A 8 -1.57 -12.12 -20.27
C LYS A 8 -1.91 -10.78 -19.64
N ARG A 9 -3.15 -10.68 -19.19
CA ARG A 9 -3.72 -9.53 -18.50
C ARG A 9 -4.67 -10.00 -17.42
N PHE A 10 -4.84 -9.20 -16.38
CA PHE A 10 -5.88 -9.40 -15.36
C PHE A 10 -6.69 -8.11 -15.17
N GLU A 11 -7.93 -8.27 -14.75
CA GLU A 11 -8.85 -7.16 -14.47
C GLU A 11 -8.57 -6.60 -13.08
N THR A 12 -8.61 -5.26 -12.97
CA THR A 12 -8.75 -4.59 -11.68
C THR A 12 -10.20 -4.13 -11.50
N ILE A 13 -10.72 -4.30 -10.29
CA ILE A 13 -12.15 -4.23 -9.98
C ILE A 13 -12.34 -3.13 -8.95
N ASN A 14 -13.32 -2.26 -9.16
CA ASN A 14 -13.71 -1.26 -8.17
C ASN A 14 -14.43 -1.99 -7.02
N PRO A 15 -13.88 -1.97 -5.79
CA PRO A 15 -14.48 -2.69 -4.66
C PRO A 15 -15.83 -2.10 -4.23
N SER A 16 -16.16 -0.88 -4.63
CA SER A 16 -17.41 -0.20 -4.26
C SER A 16 -18.59 -0.62 -5.12
N THR A 17 -18.32 -0.99 -6.39
CA THR A 17 -19.36 -1.33 -7.37
C THR A 17 -19.28 -2.78 -7.84
N GLY A 18 -18.13 -3.44 -7.68
CA GLY A 18 -17.85 -4.76 -8.26
C GLY A 18 -17.58 -4.72 -9.76
N GLU A 19 -17.54 -3.54 -10.37
CA GLU A 19 -17.33 -3.38 -11.81
C GLU A 19 -15.83 -3.39 -12.16
N VAL A 20 -15.51 -3.88 -13.35
CA VAL A 20 -14.16 -3.82 -13.90
C VAL A 20 -13.81 -2.37 -14.22
N ILE A 21 -12.72 -1.88 -13.64
CA ILE A 21 -12.17 -0.55 -13.95
C ILE A 21 -11.43 -0.62 -15.29
N THR A 22 -10.48 -1.55 -15.39
CA THR A 22 -9.65 -1.79 -16.57
C THR A 22 -8.94 -3.15 -16.45
N SER A 23 -8.18 -3.54 -17.48
CA SER A 23 -7.24 -4.64 -17.39
C SER A 23 -5.80 -4.12 -17.40
N VAL A 24 -4.89 -4.79 -16.72
CA VAL A 24 -3.45 -4.49 -16.70
C VAL A 24 -2.64 -5.73 -17.12
N ALA A 25 -1.40 -5.54 -17.57
CA ALA A 25 -0.54 -6.67 -17.93
C ALA A 25 -0.27 -7.55 -16.70
N GLU A 26 -0.31 -8.87 -16.88
CA GLU A 26 0.00 -9.85 -15.84
C GLU A 26 1.44 -10.33 -15.99
N ALA A 27 2.33 -9.81 -15.14
CA ALA A 27 3.74 -10.20 -15.14
C ALA A 27 3.90 -11.69 -14.78
N SER A 28 4.71 -12.39 -15.57
CA SER A 28 5.17 -13.75 -15.28
C SER A 28 6.61 -13.77 -14.80
N GLU A 29 7.15 -14.95 -14.53
CA GLU A 29 8.56 -15.14 -14.18
C GLU A 29 9.51 -14.54 -15.23
N LYS A 30 9.17 -14.65 -16.51
CA LYS A 30 9.97 -14.08 -17.61
C LYS A 30 10.05 -12.56 -17.54
N ASP A 31 8.93 -11.92 -17.16
CA ASP A 31 8.89 -10.46 -16.97
C ASP A 31 9.75 -10.04 -15.76
N VAL A 32 9.78 -10.87 -14.71
CA VAL A 32 10.66 -10.67 -13.55
C VAL A 32 12.12 -10.79 -13.94
N ASP A 33 12.51 -11.80 -14.72
CA ASP A 33 13.89 -11.97 -15.19
C ASP A 33 14.38 -10.73 -15.97
N ILE A 34 13.56 -10.24 -16.92
CA ILE A 34 13.86 -9.05 -17.71
C ILE A 34 14.03 -7.82 -16.80
N ALA A 35 13.15 -7.66 -15.81
CA ALA A 35 13.23 -6.54 -14.87
C ALA A 35 14.47 -6.62 -13.98
N VAL A 36 14.87 -7.81 -13.52
CA VAL A 36 16.09 -8.01 -12.73
C VAL A 36 17.33 -7.74 -13.56
N GLU A 37 17.36 -8.16 -14.83
CA GLU A 37 18.47 -7.86 -15.73
C GLU A 37 18.58 -6.35 -16.00
N ALA A 38 17.46 -5.68 -16.22
CA ALA A 38 17.43 -4.22 -16.38
C ALA A 38 17.92 -3.50 -15.11
N ALA A 39 17.51 -3.96 -13.93
CA ALA A 39 17.96 -3.42 -12.64
C ALA A 39 19.45 -3.64 -12.40
N ALA A 40 19.95 -4.85 -12.67
CA ALA A 40 21.37 -5.18 -12.54
C ALA A 40 22.23 -4.33 -13.48
N LYS A 41 21.78 -4.16 -14.73
CA LYS A 41 22.46 -3.28 -15.70
C LYS A 41 22.48 -1.83 -15.22
N ALA A 42 21.32 -1.29 -14.85
CA ALA A 42 21.21 0.08 -14.36
C ALA A 42 22.09 0.33 -13.14
N PHE A 43 22.12 -0.62 -12.19
CA PHE A 43 22.97 -0.54 -11.01
C PHE A 43 24.45 -0.49 -11.38
N ASN A 44 24.93 -1.44 -12.18
CA ASN A 44 26.36 -1.60 -12.46
C ASN A 44 26.93 -0.58 -13.45
N GLU A 45 26.12 -0.04 -14.37
CA GLU A 45 26.62 0.80 -15.47
C GLU A 45 26.32 2.29 -15.30
N GLU A 46 25.19 2.66 -14.68
CA GLU A 46 24.71 4.06 -14.69
C GLU A 46 24.48 4.58 -13.28
N TRP A 47 23.61 3.93 -12.51
CA TRP A 47 23.13 4.42 -11.21
C TRP A 47 24.21 4.47 -10.13
N ILE A 48 25.18 3.55 -10.16
CA ILE A 48 26.32 3.55 -9.23
C ILE A 48 27.19 4.81 -9.37
N HIS A 49 27.19 5.44 -10.53
CA HIS A 49 27.97 6.65 -10.81
C HIS A 49 27.20 7.95 -10.55
N VAL A 50 25.88 7.89 -10.34
CA VAL A 50 25.07 9.06 -9.99
C VAL A 50 25.36 9.44 -8.54
N ASP A 51 25.82 10.66 -8.29
CA ASP A 51 26.16 11.09 -6.93
C ASP A 51 24.92 11.24 -6.02
N GLY A 52 25.16 11.31 -4.71
CA GLY A 52 24.08 11.42 -3.73
C GLY A 52 23.21 12.66 -3.89
N LYS A 53 23.76 13.78 -4.37
CA LYS A 53 23.03 15.03 -4.57
C LYS A 53 22.07 14.91 -5.73
N GLU A 54 22.50 14.31 -6.84
CA GLU A 54 21.66 14.10 -8.01
C GLU A 54 20.57 13.06 -7.73
N ARG A 55 20.89 11.99 -7.00
CA ARG A 55 19.86 11.05 -6.51
C ARG A 55 18.81 11.76 -5.65
N GLY A 56 19.24 12.62 -4.73
CA GLY A 56 18.34 13.45 -3.92
C GLY A 56 17.48 14.40 -4.76
N ARG A 57 18.06 15.02 -5.80
CA ARG A 57 17.34 15.90 -6.73
C ARG A 57 16.25 15.13 -7.49
N LEU A 58 16.53 13.92 -7.96
CA LEU A 58 15.55 13.07 -8.66
C LEU A 58 14.40 12.67 -7.74
N LEU A 59 14.70 12.30 -6.49
CA LEU A 59 13.68 11.96 -5.49
C LEU A 59 12.80 13.16 -5.14
N ASN A 60 13.37 14.34 -4.91
CA ASN A 60 12.60 15.56 -4.65
C ASN A 60 11.74 15.94 -5.84
N LYS A 61 12.29 15.84 -7.07
CA LYS A 61 11.49 16.11 -8.27
C LYS A 61 10.32 15.12 -8.41
N LEU A 62 10.51 13.85 -8.05
CA LEU A 62 9.41 12.89 -8.01
C LEU A 62 8.35 13.28 -6.97
N ALA A 63 8.77 13.72 -5.78
CA ALA A 63 7.87 14.23 -4.76
C ALA A 63 7.05 15.44 -5.27
N ASP A 64 7.70 16.42 -5.91
CA ASP A 64 7.04 17.58 -6.51
C ASP A 64 6.01 17.17 -7.57
N LEU A 65 6.34 16.16 -8.39
CA LEU A 65 5.44 15.63 -9.43
C LEU A 65 4.25 14.86 -8.84
N MET A 66 4.46 14.12 -7.74
CA MET A 66 3.39 13.44 -7.03
C MET A 66 2.47 14.44 -6.32
N GLU A 67 3.01 15.52 -5.77
CA GLU A 67 2.22 16.61 -5.19
C GLU A 67 1.40 17.34 -6.27
N ARG A 68 2.00 17.59 -7.44
CA ARG A 68 1.28 18.15 -8.60
C ARG A 68 0.08 17.29 -9.01
N ASP A 69 0.25 15.96 -9.02
CA ASP A 69 -0.75 14.98 -9.48
C ASP A 69 -1.55 14.37 -8.31
N ILE A 70 -1.56 14.99 -7.13
CA ILE A 70 -2.11 14.39 -5.91
C ILE A 70 -3.60 14.03 -6.02
N ASP A 71 -4.38 14.83 -6.75
CA ASP A 71 -5.81 14.58 -6.93
C ASP A 71 -6.06 13.36 -7.84
N ASP A 72 -5.28 13.21 -8.92
CA ASP A 72 -5.33 12.06 -9.81
C ASP A 72 -4.90 10.78 -9.09
N LEU A 73 -3.81 10.86 -8.31
CA LEU A 73 -3.32 9.75 -7.50
C LEU A 73 -4.36 9.35 -6.45
N ALA A 74 -5.00 10.32 -5.79
CA ALA A 74 -6.01 10.04 -4.77
C ALA A 74 -7.26 9.40 -5.37
N ALA A 75 -7.66 9.85 -6.56
CA ALA A 75 -8.79 9.28 -7.28
C ALA A 75 -8.49 7.84 -7.71
N LEU A 76 -7.30 7.56 -8.26
CA LEU A 76 -6.88 6.20 -8.60
C LEU A 76 -6.84 5.29 -7.38
N GLU A 77 -6.25 5.77 -6.27
CA GLU A 77 -6.17 5.01 -5.02
C GLU A 77 -7.58 4.66 -4.52
N SER A 78 -8.48 5.65 -4.42
CA SER A 78 -9.86 5.45 -3.97
C SER A 78 -10.65 4.51 -4.88
N LEU A 79 -10.44 4.60 -6.19
CA LEU A 79 -11.10 3.76 -7.18
C LEU A 79 -10.64 2.31 -7.10
N ASP A 80 -9.33 2.09 -6.96
CA ASP A 80 -8.68 0.77 -6.99
C ASP A 80 -8.76 0.06 -5.62
N ASN A 81 -8.84 0.82 -4.52
CA ASN A 81 -8.77 0.28 -3.17
C ASN A 81 -10.01 0.50 -2.28
N GLY A 82 -10.94 1.37 -2.68
CA GLY A 82 -12.17 1.66 -1.94
C GLY A 82 -12.01 2.57 -0.72
N LYS A 83 -10.84 3.16 -0.49
CA LYS A 83 -10.62 4.14 0.59
C LYS A 83 -11.29 5.47 0.24
N ALA A 84 -11.84 6.14 1.24
CA ALA A 84 -12.42 7.47 1.07
C ALA A 84 -11.40 8.44 0.45
N PHE A 85 -11.83 9.18 -0.58
CA PHE A 85 -10.97 10.10 -1.34
C PHE A 85 -10.26 11.13 -0.45
N THR A 86 -10.97 11.66 0.53
CA THR A 86 -10.41 12.61 1.50
C THR A 86 -9.28 12.00 2.32
N ALA A 87 -9.41 10.74 2.73
CA ALA A 87 -8.36 10.03 3.46
C ALA A 87 -7.14 9.74 2.57
N ALA A 88 -7.35 9.28 1.33
CA ALA A 88 -6.28 9.03 0.38
C ALA A 88 -5.49 10.31 0.04
N ARG A 89 -6.21 11.41 -0.22
CA ARG A 89 -5.64 12.71 -0.60
C ARG A 89 -4.89 13.42 0.54
N SER A 90 -5.46 13.41 1.75
CA SER A 90 -4.97 14.23 2.86
C SER A 90 -4.16 13.45 3.90
N GLY A 91 -4.17 12.13 3.86
CA GLY A 91 -3.40 11.27 4.75
C GLY A 91 -2.35 10.46 4.00
N ASP A 92 -2.80 9.52 3.18
CA ASP A 92 -1.92 8.53 2.55
C ASP A 92 -0.91 9.16 1.59
N LEU A 93 -1.35 9.96 0.60
CA LEU A 93 -0.42 10.47 -0.40
C LEU A 93 0.64 11.40 0.19
N PRO A 94 0.33 12.30 1.14
CA PRO A 94 1.37 13.02 1.89
C PRO A 94 2.34 12.09 2.63
N ALA A 95 1.83 11.01 3.25
CA ALA A 95 2.67 9.98 3.88
C ALA A 95 3.48 9.17 2.84
N SER A 96 2.97 8.96 1.63
CA SER A 96 3.63 8.18 0.58
C SER A 96 4.63 8.98 -0.24
N ILE A 97 4.37 10.28 -0.45
CA ILE A 97 5.34 11.27 -0.93
C ILE A 97 6.56 11.30 0.01
N SER A 98 6.34 11.02 1.30
CA SER A 98 7.42 10.80 2.26
C SER A 98 7.89 9.33 2.38
N THR A 99 7.06 8.32 2.08
CA THR A 99 7.34 6.86 2.23
C THR A 99 6.42 5.94 1.36
N SER A 100 6.87 5.45 0.19
CA SER A 100 6.02 4.81 -0.87
C SER A 100 5.42 3.40 -0.60
N GLU A 101 4.09 3.20 -0.83
CA GLU A 101 3.37 1.91 -0.96
C GLU A 101 2.04 2.04 -1.77
N PHE A 102 1.71 1.16 -2.76
CA PHE A 102 0.53 1.32 -3.65
C PHE A 102 -0.08 0.03 -4.27
N THR A 103 -1.36 0.10 -4.68
CA THR A 103 -2.08 -0.83 -5.57
C THR A 103 -1.71 -0.60 -7.06
N PRO A 104 -1.99 -1.53 -8.01
CA PRO A 104 -1.30 -1.50 -9.30
C PRO A 104 -1.59 -0.24 -10.13
N LEU A 105 -2.77 0.38 -10.04
CA LEU A 105 -3.06 1.58 -10.83
C LEU A 105 -2.25 2.80 -10.39
N THR A 106 -2.24 3.10 -9.09
CA THR A 106 -1.45 4.21 -8.53
C THR A 106 0.04 3.96 -8.72
N ALA A 107 0.51 2.71 -8.54
CA ALA A 107 1.90 2.34 -8.80
C ALA A 107 2.30 2.57 -10.27
N LEU A 108 1.43 2.22 -11.24
CA LEU A 108 1.70 2.45 -12.66
C LEU A 108 1.72 3.95 -13.01
N LYS A 109 0.82 4.76 -12.42
CA LYS A 109 0.84 6.23 -12.56
C LYS A 109 2.14 6.82 -11.99
N VAL A 110 2.57 6.38 -10.80
CA VAL A 110 3.87 6.76 -10.23
C VAL A 110 5.02 6.34 -11.13
N GLY A 111 4.93 5.18 -11.79
CA GLY A 111 5.90 4.76 -12.82
C GLY A 111 6.04 5.75 -13.98
N ALA A 112 4.94 6.40 -14.39
CA ALA A 112 5.00 7.47 -15.39
C ALA A 112 5.69 8.73 -14.82
N LEU A 113 5.42 9.07 -13.57
CA LEU A 113 6.05 10.21 -12.89
C LEU A 113 7.55 9.98 -12.65
N ILE A 114 8.00 8.75 -12.36
CA ILE A 114 9.42 8.39 -12.26
C ILE A 114 10.14 8.65 -13.59
N LYS A 115 9.49 8.29 -14.70
CA LYS A 115 10.01 8.59 -16.03
C LYS A 115 10.08 10.10 -16.29
N GLU A 116 9.07 10.87 -15.87
CA GLU A 116 9.04 12.33 -15.99
C GLU A 116 10.08 13.03 -15.09
N ALA A 117 10.32 12.50 -13.89
CA ALA A 117 11.37 12.95 -12.98
C ALA A 117 12.75 12.81 -13.62
N GLY A 118 12.94 11.79 -14.46
CA GLY A 118 14.16 11.56 -15.23
C GLY A 118 15.08 10.52 -14.59
N PHE A 119 14.52 9.57 -13.84
CA PHE A 119 15.30 8.44 -13.35
C PHE A 119 15.88 7.65 -14.53
N PRO A 120 17.15 7.19 -14.44
CA PRO A 120 17.72 6.31 -15.44
C PRO A 120 16.90 5.03 -15.65
N LYS A 121 16.94 4.51 -16.89
CA LYS A 121 16.17 3.32 -17.25
C LYS A 121 16.66 2.12 -16.44
N GLY A 122 15.74 1.32 -15.93
CA GLY A 122 16.05 0.13 -15.15
C GLY A 122 16.29 0.38 -13.66
N VAL A 123 16.42 1.64 -13.21
CA VAL A 123 16.55 1.96 -11.77
C VAL A 123 15.26 1.61 -11.02
N VAL A 124 14.11 1.87 -11.63
CA VAL A 124 12.81 1.43 -11.11
C VAL A 124 12.10 0.61 -12.18
N ASN A 125 11.67 -0.59 -11.79
CA ASN A 125 10.86 -1.48 -12.60
C ASN A 125 9.61 -1.84 -11.80
N ILE A 126 8.43 -1.67 -12.40
CA ILE A 126 7.14 -1.92 -11.76
C ILE A 126 6.47 -3.06 -12.52
N LEU A 127 6.13 -4.13 -11.80
CA LEU A 127 5.51 -5.33 -12.35
C LEU A 127 4.17 -5.56 -11.65
N SER A 128 3.09 -5.53 -12.42
CA SER A 128 1.76 -5.91 -11.94
C SER A 128 1.60 -7.42 -12.11
N GLY A 129 1.39 -8.16 -11.03
CA GLY A 129 1.23 -9.61 -11.10
C GLY A 129 0.82 -10.22 -9.76
N PHE A 130 0.46 -11.49 -9.77
CA PHE A 130 0.01 -12.17 -8.56
C PHE A 130 1.17 -12.64 -7.67
N GLY A 131 0.89 -12.71 -6.37
CA GLY A 131 1.86 -13.22 -5.38
C GLY A 131 2.42 -14.61 -5.71
N PRO A 132 1.57 -15.62 -6.02
CA PRO A 132 2.05 -16.97 -6.35
C PRO A 132 2.87 -17.08 -7.64
N THR A 133 2.82 -16.08 -8.54
CA THR A 133 3.56 -16.07 -9.81
C THR A 133 4.69 -15.06 -9.76
N ALA A 134 4.43 -13.79 -10.07
CA ALA A 134 5.42 -12.72 -10.08
C ALA A 134 6.10 -12.52 -8.71
N GLY A 135 5.32 -12.55 -7.62
CA GLY A 135 5.86 -12.39 -6.26
C GLY A 135 6.80 -13.53 -5.86
N ALA A 136 6.43 -14.77 -6.19
CA ALA A 136 7.25 -15.96 -5.95
C ALA A 136 8.53 -15.94 -6.79
N ALA A 137 8.44 -15.52 -8.06
CA ALA A 137 9.61 -15.34 -8.91
C ALA A 137 10.59 -14.32 -8.30
N VAL A 138 10.12 -13.15 -7.86
CA VAL A 138 10.94 -12.16 -7.15
C VAL A 138 11.57 -12.76 -5.87
N ALA A 139 10.79 -13.46 -5.05
CA ALA A 139 11.28 -14.01 -3.80
C ALA A 139 12.36 -15.09 -4.01
N ASN A 140 12.28 -15.88 -5.09
CA ASN A 140 13.20 -16.97 -5.39
C ASN A 140 14.34 -16.59 -6.35
N HIS A 141 14.30 -15.42 -6.99
CA HIS A 141 15.30 -15.05 -7.99
C HIS A 141 16.72 -14.97 -7.39
N MET A 142 17.68 -15.66 -8.01
CA MET A 142 19.06 -15.80 -7.49
C MET A 142 19.90 -14.52 -7.58
N LYS A 143 19.54 -13.61 -8.49
CA LYS A 143 20.24 -12.32 -8.66
C LYS A 143 19.62 -11.15 -7.88
N ILE A 144 18.60 -11.40 -7.06
CA ILE A 144 18.02 -10.35 -6.19
C ILE A 144 18.74 -10.38 -4.85
N ASP A 145 19.34 -9.25 -4.46
CA ASP A 145 20.16 -9.13 -3.25
C ASP A 145 19.35 -8.90 -1.97
N LYS A 146 18.17 -8.27 -2.10
CA LYS A 146 17.29 -7.95 -0.98
C LYS A 146 15.83 -7.99 -1.41
N VAL A 147 14.98 -8.53 -0.55
CA VAL A 147 13.52 -8.35 -0.65
C VAL A 147 13.01 -7.61 0.59
N ALA A 148 12.20 -6.59 0.37
CA ALA A 148 11.39 -5.94 1.39
C ALA A 148 9.93 -6.31 1.12
N PHE A 149 9.23 -6.82 2.14
CA PHE A 149 7.90 -7.38 1.94
C PHE A 149 6.97 -7.06 3.11
N THR A 150 5.79 -6.55 2.76
CA THR A 150 4.67 -6.31 3.68
C THR A 150 3.55 -7.29 3.34
N GLY A 151 3.15 -8.15 4.29
CA GLY A 151 2.14 -9.17 4.05
C GLY A 151 2.39 -10.50 4.77
N ARG A 152 2.07 -11.64 4.14
CA ARG A 152 2.28 -12.98 4.72
C ARG A 152 3.59 -13.62 4.23
N SER A 153 4.44 -13.98 5.19
CA SER A 153 5.88 -14.36 5.12
C SER A 153 6.41 -14.98 3.82
N ILE A 154 7.58 -14.48 3.40
CA ILE A 154 8.41 -14.99 2.27
C ILE A 154 9.79 -15.50 2.73
N LEU A 155 10.02 -15.62 4.05
CA LEU A 155 11.36 -15.86 4.62
C LEU A 155 11.99 -17.16 4.11
N LYS A 156 11.16 -18.19 3.90
CA LYS A 156 11.59 -19.50 3.41
C LYS A 156 12.29 -19.39 2.05
N ALA A 157 11.77 -18.56 1.13
CA ALA A 157 12.35 -18.39 -0.20
C ALA A 157 13.79 -17.84 -0.12
N SER A 158 14.05 -16.86 0.76
CA SER A 158 15.42 -16.37 0.97
C SER A 158 16.37 -17.48 1.44
N ALA A 159 15.94 -18.30 2.40
CA ALA A 159 16.73 -19.40 2.95
C ALA A 159 17.03 -20.50 1.92
N GLU A 160 16.08 -20.80 1.03
CA GLU A 160 16.22 -21.86 0.03
C GLU A 160 17.00 -21.43 -1.23
N THR A 161 17.20 -20.13 -1.45
CA THR A 161 17.85 -19.65 -2.68
C THR A 161 19.28 -19.13 -2.46
N ASN A 162 19.44 -17.88 -2.02
CA ASN A 162 20.71 -17.15 -2.08
C ASN A 162 20.99 -16.36 -0.80
N LEU A 163 20.24 -16.62 0.28
CA LEU A 163 20.34 -15.91 1.55
C LEU A 163 20.20 -14.39 1.40
N LYS A 164 19.43 -13.94 0.40
CA LYS A 164 19.15 -12.52 0.17
C LYS A 164 18.59 -11.86 1.42
N LYS A 165 18.98 -10.61 1.68
CA LYS A 165 18.51 -9.88 2.87
C LYS A 165 17.00 -9.73 2.82
N VAL A 166 16.33 -9.89 3.97
CA VAL A 166 14.87 -9.78 4.06
C VAL A 166 14.50 -8.75 5.13
N SER A 167 13.54 -7.88 4.83
CA SER A 167 12.83 -7.07 5.83
C SER A 167 11.34 -7.35 5.69
N LEU A 168 10.68 -7.64 6.81
CA LEU A 168 9.32 -8.17 6.84
C LEU A 168 8.44 -7.35 7.76
N GLU A 169 7.36 -6.80 7.23
CA GLU A 169 6.28 -6.15 7.99
C GLU A 169 5.03 -7.05 7.91
N LEU A 170 4.70 -7.76 8.99
CA LEU A 170 3.84 -8.97 8.95
C LEU A 170 2.44 -8.79 9.56
N GLY A 171 1.96 -7.56 9.64
CA GLY A 171 0.70 -7.22 10.31
C GLY A 171 0.80 -7.40 11.83
N GLY A 172 -0.32 -7.22 12.53
CA GLY A 172 -0.31 -7.24 13.99
C GLY A 172 -1.66 -7.58 14.60
N LYS A 173 -1.63 -7.76 15.91
CA LYS A 173 -2.81 -7.79 16.78
C LYS A 173 -2.63 -6.71 17.84
N SER A 174 -2.54 -5.46 17.41
CA SER A 174 -2.09 -4.34 18.23
C SER A 174 -3.05 -4.07 19.39
N PRO A 175 -2.55 -3.94 20.64
CA PRO A 175 -3.36 -3.55 21.79
C PRO A 175 -3.51 -2.02 21.85
N ASN A 176 -4.65 -1.56 22.34
CA ASN A 176 -4.89 -0.20 22.83
C ASN A 176 -5.34 -0.32 24.30
N ILE A 177 -4.62 0.29 25.24
CA ILE A 177 -4.83 0.12 26.68
C ILE A 177 -5.24 1.47 27.27
N ILE A 178 -6.42 1.52 27.89
CA ILE A 178 -7.08 2.76 28.33
C ILE A 178 -7.28 2.69 29.85
N PHE A 179 -6.56 3.54 30.57
CA PHE A 179 -6.63 3.68 32.03
C PHE A 179 -7.74 4.66 32.44
N ALA A 180 -8.22 4.54 33.68
CA ALA A 180 -9.31 5.36 34.20
C ALA A 180 -8.96 6.84 34.38
N ASP A 181 -7.66 7.17 34.45
CA ASP A 181 -7.15 8.53 34.53
C ASP A 181 -6.91 9.19 33.16
N SER A 182 -7.20 8.47 32.06
CA SER A 182 -7.15 9.05 30.72
C SER A 182 -8.32 9.99 30.44
N ASP A 183 -8.14 10.87 29.45
CA ASP A 183 -9.26 11.63 28.89
C ASP A 183 -10.19 10.66 28.14
N LEU A 184 -11.37 10.42 28.70
CA LEU A 184 -12.32 9.44 28.18
C LEU A 184 -12.82 9.79 26.77
N GLU A 185 -13.03 11.07 26.45
CA GLU A 185 -13.55 11.46 25.14
C GLU A 185 -12.49 11.28 24.05
N GLU A 186 -11.25 11.71 24.33
CA GLU A 186 -10.13 11.48 23.41
C GLU A 186 -9.82 9.98 23.28
N ALA A 187 -9.85 9.23 24.39
CA ALA A 187 -9.64 7.78 24.36
C ALA A 187 -10.65 7.06 23.45
N VAL A 188 -11.92 7.44 23.51
CA VAL A 188 -12.97 6.91 22.61
C VAL A 188 -12.65 7.23 21.15
N LYS A 189 -12.32 8.48 20.85
CA LYS A 189 -12.01 8.95 19.49
C LYS A 189 -10.80 8.23 18.90
N TRP A 190 -9.69 8.13 19.65
CA TRP A 190 -8.47 7.48 19.19
C TRP A 190 -8.60 5.97 19.12
N ALA A 191 -9.34 5.34 20.04
CA ALA A 191 -9.65 3.92 19.94
C ALA A 191 -10.47 3.61 18.70
N TYR A 192 -11.47 4.45 18.41
CA TYR A 192 -12.30 4.33 17.21
C TYR A 192 -11.45 4.48 15.95
N GLN A 193 -10.68 5.56 15.83
CA GLN A 193 -9.80 5.78 14.69
C GLN A 193 -8.80 4.63 14.52
N GLY A 194 -8.24 4.13 15.63
CA GLY A 194 -7.26 3.05 15.62
C GLY A 194 -7.78 1.73 15.03
N ILE A 195 -9.09 1.47 15.04
CA ILE A 195 -9.67 0.25 14.45
C ILE A 195 -10.47 0.49 13.17
N PHE A 196 -11.16 1.62 13.03
CA PHE A 196 -12.03 1.88 11.87
C PHE A 196 -11.35 2.64 10.74
N PHE A 197 -10.16 3.22 10.95
CA PHE A 197 -9.38 3.83 9.88
C PHE A 197 -9.11 2.83 8.74
N ASN A 198 -9.27 3.28 7.50
CA ASN A 198 -9.16 2.46 6.29
C ASN A 198 -10.00 1.16 6.35
N GLN A 199 -11.23 1.26 6.86
CA GLN A 199 -12.11 0.11 7.07
C GLN A 199 -11.47 -1.02 7.91
N GLY A 200 -10.52 -0.69 8.79
CA GLY A 200 -9.75 -1.64 9.58
C GLY A 200 -8.65 -2.39 8.82
N GLN A 201 -8.44 -2.08 7.53
CA GLN A 201 -7.40 -2.68 6.69
C GLN A 201 -6.06 -1.96 6.93
N CYS A 202 -5.57 -2.01 8.17
CA CYS A 202 -4.33 -1.39 8.60
C CYS A 202 -3.49 -2.38 9.42
N CYS A 203 -2.19 -2.48 9.13
CA CYS A 203 -1.29 -3.44 9.80
C CYS A 203 -1.17 -3.17 11.31
N SER A 204 -1.25 -1.90 11.71
CA SER A 204 -1.15 -1.43 13.09
C SER A 204 -2.50 -1.25 13.77
N ALA A 205 -3.61 -1.69 13.15
CA ALA A 205 -4.96 -1.51 13.68
C ALA A 205 -5.07 -1.94 15.15
N GLY A 206 -5.61 -1.06 15.99
CA GLY A 206 -5.84 -1.20 17.44
C GLY A 206 -6.94 -2.20 17.76
N SER A 207 -6.82 -3.42 17.25
CA SER A 207 -7.87 -4.44 17.22
C SER A 207 -8.09 -5.19 18.53
N ARG A 208 -7.43 -4.76 19.61
CA ARG A 208 -7.68 -5.22 20.98
C ARG A 208 -7.71 -3.99 21.88
N VAL A 209 -8.89 -3.58 22.31
CA VAL A 209 -9.06 -2.46 23.24
C VAL A 209 -9.25 -3.03 24.64
N TYR A 210 -8.33 -2.71 25.54
CA TYR A 210 -8.40 -3.03 26.96
C TYR A 210 -8.73 -1.75 27.71
N VAL A 211 -9.79 -1.79 28.52
CA VAL A 211 -10.28 -0.62 29.25
C VAL A 211 -10.34 -0.99 30.72
N GLU A 212 -9.86 -0.08 31.57
CA GLU A 212 -9.95 -0.26 33.02
C GLU A 212 -11.40 -0.38 33.48
N ASP A 213 -11.65 -1.32 34.40
CA ASP A 213 -12.99 -1.73 34.86
C ASP A 213 -13.86 -0.54 35.30
N SER A 214 -13.27 0.40 36.03
CA SER A 214 -13.97 1.57 36.60
C SER A 214 -14.57 2.54 35.56
N ILE A 215 -14.10 2.50 34.31
CA ILE A 215 -14.60 3.34 33.20
C ILE A 215 -15.20 2.53 32.04
N TYR A 216 -15.18 1.20 32.11
CA TYR A 216 -15.53 0.30 31.00
C TYR A 216 -16.90 0.59 30.38
N ASP A 217 -17.96 0.62 31.19
CA ASP A 217 -19.33 0.79 30.68
C ASP A 217 -19.53 2.14 29.99
N LYS A 218 -18.97 3.21 30.57
CA LYS A 218 -19.03 4.57 30.00
C LYS A 218 -18.25 4.66 28.69
N PHE A 219 -17.07 4.04 28.64
CA PHE A 219 -16.30 3.95 27.41
C PHE A 219 -17.07 3.20 26.32
N LEU A 220 -17.64 2.03 26.66
CA LEU A 220 -18.36 1.19 25.71
C LEU A 220 -19.58 1.89 25.12
N GLU A 221 -20.35 2.59 25.96
CA GLU A 221 -21.50 3.40 25.54
C GLU A 221 -21.08 4.45 24.50
N LYS A 222 -20.06 5.26 24.83
CA LYS A 222 -19.55 6.33 23.95
C LYS A 222 -18.92 5.80 22.67
N PHE A 223 -18.12 4.75 22.76
CA PHE A 223 -17.50 4.09 21.62
C PHE A 223 -18.54 3.55 20.65
N LYS A 224 -19.58 2.89 21.17
CA LYS A 224 -20.70 2.40 20.36
C LYS A 224 -21.44 3.54 19.68
N ALA A 225 -21.78 4.61 20.41
CA ALA A 225 -22.46 5.77 19.85
C ALA A 225 -21.64 6.42 18.73
N HIS A 226 -20.33 6.55 18.91
CA HIS A 226 -19.44 7.10 17.90
C HIS A 226 -19.36 6.19 16.67
N ALA A 227 -19.17 4.88 16.85
CA ALA A 227 -19.12 3.91 15.75
C ALA A 227 -20.42 3.84 14.95
N GLN A 228 -21.59 4.05 15.58
CA GLN A 228 -22.88 4.09 14.89
C GLN A 228 -23.15 5.39 14.13
N SER A 229 -22.41 6.47 14.42
CA SER A 229 -22.61 7.77 13.79
C SER A 229 -21.99 7.91 12.40
N ILE A 230 -21.17 6.93 11.98
CA ILE A 230 -20.32 7.08 10.81
C ILE A 230 -21.10 6.81 9.52
N LYS A 231 -20.68 7.49 8.45
CA LYS A 231 -21.27 7.30 7.13
C LYS A 231 -20.45 6.29 6.35
N VAL A 232 -21.06 5.14 6.10
CA VAL A 232 -20.56 4.12 5.18
C VAL A 232 -21.16 4.40 3.80
N GLY A 233 -20.35 4.39 2.74
CA GLY A 233 -20.86 4.69 1.40
C GLY A 233 -19.80 4.73 0.31
N ASP A 234 -20.16 5.36 -0.81
CA ASP A 234 -19.26 5.57 -1.94
C ASP A 234 -18.01 6.36 -1.50
N PRO A 235 -16.79 5.87 -1.76
CA PRO A 235 -15.54 6.54 -1.38
C PRO A 235 -15.36 7.96 -1.95
N PHE A 236 -16.05 8.30 -3.05
CA PHE A 236 -15.99 9.63 -3.66
C PHE A 236 -17.00 10.62 -3.08
N HIS A 237 -17.97 10.16 -2.28
CA HIS A 237 -18.86 11.05 -1.57
C HIS A 237 -18.11 11.77 -0.44
N LYS A 238 -18.20 13.10 -0.40
CA LYS A 238 -17.48 13.96 0.57
C LYS A 238 -17.76 13.62 2.05
N ASP A 239 -18.94 13.07 2.29
CA ASP A 239 -19.43 12.74 3.62
C ASP A 239 -19.08 11.31 4.05
N THR A 240 -18.55 10.48 3.15
CA THR A 240 -18.19 9.09 3.45
C THR A 240 -16.98 9.06 4.37
N TYR A 241 -17.12 8.40 5.52
CA TYR A 241 -16.01 8.07 6.40
C TYR A 241 -15.42 6.71 6.04
N GLN A 242 -16.28 5.72 5.75
CA GLN A 242 -15.88 4.33 5.57
C GLN A 242 -16.36 3.81 4.20
N GLY A 243 -15.41 3.35 3.38
CA GLY A 243 -15.69 2.69 2.10
C GLY A 243 -15.88 1.17 2.22
N PRO A 244 -15.85 0.42 1.10
CA PRO A 244 -15.94 -1.05 1.09
C PRO A 244 -14.64 -1.72 1.58
N GLN A 245 -14.72 -3.04 1.81
CA GLN A 245 -13.55 -3.91 1.91
C GLN A 245 -12.88 -4.06 0.54
N ILE A 246 -11.56 -4.31 0.51
CA ILE A 246 -10.77 -4.34 -0.75
C ILE A 246 -11.22 -5.40 -1.77
N SER A 247 -11.84 -6.49 -1.31
CA SER A 247 -12.29 -7.58 -2.18
C SER A 247 -13.32 -8.47 -1.48
N GLN A 248 -14.11 -9.21 -2.26
CA GLN A 248 -15.03 -10.22 -1.74
C GLN A 248 -14.32 -11.23 -0.82
N ARG A 249 -13.11 -11.66 -1.21
CA ARG A 249 -12.31 -12.58 -0.40
C ARG A 249 -11.97 -12.03 0.98
N GLN A 250 -11.73 -10.73 1.15
CA GLN A 250 -11.51 -10.16 2.50
C GLN A 250 -12.82 -9.96 3.23
N PHE A 251 -13.90 -9.62 2.53
CA PHE A 251 -15.24 -9.50 3.12
C PHE A 251 -15.74 -10.83 3.73
N ASP A 252 -15.45 -11.96 3.07
CA ASP A 252 -15.90 -13.29 3.52
C ASP A 252 -15.08 -13.88 4.70
N ARG A 253 -14.00 -13.23 5.15
CA ARG A 253 -13.10 -13.75 6.19
C ARG A 253 -13.53 -13.38 7.59
#